data_AF-A0A1E7I958-F1
#
_entry.id   AF-A0A1E7I958-F1
#
_cell.length_a   1.000
_cell.length_b   1.000
_cell.length_c   1.000
_cell.angle_alpha   90.00
_cell.angle_beta   90.00
_cell.angle_gamma   90.00
#
_symmetry.space_group_name_H-M   'P 1'
#
loop_
_entity.id
_entity.type
_entity.pdbx_description
1 polymer ?
#
loop_
_entity_poly.entity_id
_entity_poly.type
_entity_poly.pdbx_seq_one_letter_code
_entity_poly.pdbx_strand_id
1 'polypeptide(L)'
;MTFKISKAMVCCVVSCIFVIACASFAFAEVDSATNGMLVATGKKCHFIAEQAEGEVHVIYADNEKILLADGFGYICGMAAAPDNSVYVMSYTHKRLFRVTPDGKVQMVKKVDEVPRAILVDRDGAVRFVTHGGAVQAFR
;
A
#
# COMPACT_ATOMS: atom_id res chain seq x y z
N MET A 1 41.50 37.76 24.46
CA MET A 1 42.16 36.54 23.97
C MET A 1 41.54 36.15 22.64
N THR A 2 42.21 36.45 21.53
CA THR A 2 41.76 36.11 20.16
C THR A 2 42.26 34.71 19.78
N PHE A 3 41.35 33.75 19.62
CA PHE A 3 41.66 32.40 19.15
C PHE A 3 42.09 32.44 17.67
N LYS A 4 43.34 32.11 17.37
CA LYS A 4 43.82 31.92 15.98
C LYS A 4 43.57 30.47 15.57
N ILE A 5 42.62 30.26 14.65
CA ILE A 5 42.36 28.97 14.04
C ILE A 5 43.52 28.66 13.08
N SER A 6 44.23 27.55 13.30
CA SER A 6 45.36 27.14 12.45
C SER A 6 44.86 26.42 11.19
N LYS A 7 45.59 26.53 10.07
CA LYS A 7 45.25 25.86 8.80
C LYS A 7 45.10 24.33 8.96
N ALA A 8 45.83 23.74 9.91
CA ALA A 8 45.72 22.32 10.25
C ALA A 8 44.36 21.95 10.87
N MET A 9 43.79 22.83 11.70
CA MET A 9 42.47 22.64 12.32
C MET A 9 41.35 22.71 11.27
N VAL A 10 41.49 23.58 10.26
CA VAL A 10 40.56 23.67 9.12
C VAL A 10 40.61 22.40 8.26
N CYS A 11 41.81 21.87 7.97
CA CYS A 11 41.95 20.60 7.23
C CYS A 11 41.33 19.40 7.97
N CYS A 12 41.51 19.31 9.30
CA CYS A 12 40.92 18.23 10.09
C CYS A 12 39.39 18.24 10.02
N VAL A 13 38.77 19.42 10.17
CA VAL A 13 37.32 19.57 10.13
C VAL A 13 36.77 19.24 8.73
N VAL A 14 37.43 19.70 7.66
CA VAL A 14 37.03 19.39 6.28
C VAL A 14 37.15 17.89 5.97
N SER A 15 38.21 17.23 6.45
CA SER A 15 38.42 15.78 6.29
C SER A 15 37.35 14.98 7.03
N CYS A 16 36.99 15.35 8.26
CA CYS A 16 35.92 14.71 9.01
C CYS A 16 34.54 14.88 8.34
N ILE A 17 34.25 16.04 7.75
CA ILE A 17 33.01 16.29 7.00
C ILE A 17 32.92 15.39 5.76
N PHE A 18 34.03 15.17 5.05
CA PHE A 18 34.06 14.25 3.89
C PHE A 18 33.85 12.79 4.28
N VAL A 19 34.39 12.34 5.41
CA VAL A 19 34.19 10.95 5.90
C VAL A 19 32.74 10.74 6.36
N ILE A 20 32.13 11.73 7.00
CA ILE A 20 30.71 11.70 7.41
C ILE A 20 29.79 11.72 6.17
N ALA A 21 30.13 12.51 5.15
CA ALA A 21 29.40 12.51 3.88
C ALA A 21 29.49 11.16 3.13
N CYS A 22 30.63 10.47 3.20
CA CYS A 22 30.78 9.12 2.63
C CYS A 22 30.05 8.03 3.42
N ALA A 23 29.86 8.19 4.74
CA ALA A 23 29.01 7.30 5.54
C ALA A 23 27.51 7.55 5.33
N SER A 24 27.15 8.65 4.68
CA SER A 24 25.77 9.05 4.36
C SER A 24 25.30 8.56 2.99
N PHE A 25 26.08 7.71 2.30
CA PHE A 25 25.53 6.84 1.27
C PHE A 25 24.66 5.81 1.96
N ALA A 26 23.46 6.27 2.34
CA ALA A 26 22.35 5.46 2.74
C ALA A 26 22.27 4.29 1.77
N PHE A 27 22.30 3.08 2.33
CA PHE A 27 21.78 1.92 1.66
C PHE A 27 20.40 2.33 1.14
N ALA A 28 20.28 2.59 -0.15
CA ALA A 28 19.03 2.38 -0.83
C ALA A 28 18.84 0.87 -0.77
N GLU A 29 18.27 0.41 0.34
CA GLU A 29 17.72 -0.93 0.43
C GLU A 29 16.77 -1.01 -0.76
N VAL A 30 17.16 -1.76 -1.78
CA VAL A 30 16.26 -2.15 -2.85
C VAL A 30 15.31 -3.11 -2.17
N ASP A 31 14.31 -2.53 -1.52
CA ASP A 31 13.32 -3.27 -0.78
C ASP A 31 12.60 -4.14 -1.81
N SER A 32 12.64 -5.44 -1.54
CA SER A 32 12.26 -6.50 -2.46
C SER A 32 10.87 -6.26 -3.01
N ALA A 33 10.77 -5.77 -4.25
CA ALA A 33 9.55 -5.53 -5.04
C ALA A 33 8.24 -5.94 -4.34
N THR A 34 7.83 -5.12 -3.36
CA THR A 34 6.53 -5.21 -2.71
C THR A 34 5.53 -4.71 -3.75
N ASN A 35 4.90 -5.64 -4.46
CA ASN A 35 3.91 -5.34 -5.47
C ASN A 35 2.71 -4.70 -4.76
N GLY A 36 2.73 -3.37 -4.57
CA GLY A 36 1.66 -2.65 -3.91
C GLY A 36 0.46 -2.48 -4.83
N MET A 37 -0.76 -2.64 -4.31
CA MET A 37 -1.97 -2.18 -5.00
C MET A 37 -2.50 -0.93 -4.33
N LEU A 38 -2.82 0.10 -5.11
CA LEU A 38 -3.33 1.37 -4.64
C LEU A 38 -4.77 1.56 -5.11
N VAL A 39 -5.65 1.93 -4.18
CA VAL A 39 -6.99 2.42 -4.50
C VAL A 39 -7.16 3.81 -3.89
N ALA A 40 -7.50 4.80 -4.72
CA ALA A 40 -7.75 6.15 -4.24
C ALA A 40 -9.18 6.33 -3.74
N THR A 41 -9.34 6.91 -2.55
CA THR A 41 -10.64 7.21 -1.95
C THR A 41 -10.75 8.69 -1.59
N GLY A 42 -11.42 9.46 -2.44
CA GLY A 42 -11.60 10.89 -2.22
C GLY A 42 -10.27 11.67 -2.26
N LYS A 43 -10.22 12.82 -1.58
CA LYS A 43 -9.08 13.75 -1.63
C LYS A 43 -8.04 13.56 -0.52
N LYS A 44 -8.31 12.74 0.50
CA LYS A 44 -7.56 12.75 1.77
C LYS A 44 -6.96 11.41 2.19
N CYS A 45 -7.37 10.30 1.58
CA CYS A 45 -6.79 9.00 1.89
C CYS A 45 -6.77 8.05 0.69
N HIS A 46 -5.83 7.11 0.74
CA HIS A 46 -5.73 6.01 -0.20
C HIS A 46 -5.64 4.70 0.57
N PHE A 47 -6.18 3.61 0.01
CA PHE A 47 -5.92 2.27 0.51
C PHE A 47 -4.74 1.66 -0.25
N ILE A 48 -3.79 1.07 0.47
CA ILE A 48 -2.67 0.31 -0.11
C ILE A 48 -2.74 -1.12 0.39
N ALA A 49 -2.62 -2.10 -0.51
CA ALA A 49 -2.33 -3.47 -0.11
C ALA A 49 -0.84 -3.77 -0.21
N GLU A 50 -0.33 -4.44 0.82
CA GLU A 50 0.88 -5.23 0.72
C GLU A 50 0.48 -6.64 0.26
N GLN A 51 0.64 -6.92 -1.04
CA GLN A 51 0.02 -8.08 -1.67
C GLN A 51 0.46 -9.40 -1.05
N ALA A 52 1.76 -9.56 -0.78
CA ALA A 52 2.32 -10.82 -0.31
C ALA A 52 1.96 -11.10 1.15
N GLU A 53 2.00 -10.07 1.99
CA GLU A 53 1.66 -10.17 3.41
C GLU A 53 0.15 -10.29 3.65
N GLY A 54 -0.66 -9.87 2.67
CA GLY A 54 -2.11 -9.94 2.80
C GLY A 54 -2.67 -8.90 3.74
N GLU A 55 -2.05 -7.72 3.75
CA GLU A 55 -2.42 -6.58 4.57
C GLU A 55 -3.01 -5.46 3.71
N VAL A 56 -3.97 -4.73 4.28
CA VAL A 56 -4.51 -3.50 3.73
C VAL A 56 -4.27 -2.37 4.71
N HIS A 57 -3.74 -1.26 4.22
CA HIS A 57 -3.39 -0.07 4.97
C HIS A 57 -4.18 1.14 4.48
N VAL A 58 -4.52 2.04 5.39
CA VAL A 58 -4.98 3.40 5.07
C VAL A 58 -3.77 4.31 5.08
N ILE A 59 -3.63 5.13 4.04
CA ILE A 59 -2.64 6.21 3.97
C ILE A 59 -3.35 7.54 3.90
N TYR A 60 -3.03 8.44 4.83
CA TYR A 60 -3.55 9.80 4.88
C TYR A 60 -2.66 10.78 4.10
N ALA A 61 -3.15 12.00 3.89
CA ALA A 61 -2.45 13.04 3.11
C ALA A 61 -1.11 13.49 3.71
N ASP A 62 -0.90 13.27 5.00
CA ASP A 62 0.36 13.49 5.71
C ASP A 62 1.32 12.28 5.65
N ASN A 63 0.96 11.25 4.88
CA ASN A 63 1.63 9.96 4.75
C ASN A 63 1.59 9.09 6.02
N GLU A 64 0.72 9.37 6.98
CA GLU A 64 0.46 8.44 8.07
C GLU A 64 -0.14 7.13 7.49
N LYS A 65 0.52 6.00 7.76
CA LYS A 65 0.13 4.66 7.32
C LYS A 65 -0.38 3.86 8.53
N ILE A 66 -1.63 3.39 8.45
CA ILE A 66 -2.28 2.60 9.50
C ILE A 66 -2.74 1.28 8.91
N LEU A 67 -2.42 0.16 9.56
CA LEU A 67 -2.97 -1.16 9.21
C LEU A 67 -4.49 -1.15 9.44
N LEU A 68 -5.25 -1.34 8.37
CA LEU A 68 -6.72 -1.37 8.41
C LEU A 68 -7.24 -2.78 8.69
N ALA A 69 -6.68 -3.77 8.00
CA ALA A 69 -7.06 -5.16 8.09
C ALA A 69 -5.98 -6.07 7.52
N ASP A 70 -5.94 -7.33 7.96
CA ASP A 70 -4.98 -8.35 7.56
C ASP A 70 -5.64 -9.71 7.31
N GLY A 71 -4.82 -10.75 7.13
CA GLY A 71 -5.29 -12.14 7.05
C GLY A 71 -5.92 -12.50 5.70
N PHE A 72 -5.62 -11.75 4.64
CA PHE A 72 -6.16 -12.01 3.31
C PHE A 72 -5.32 -13.00 2.49
N GLY A 73 -4.12 -13.37 2.95
CA GLY A 73 -3.14 -14.06 2.11
C GLY A 73 -2.81 -13.23 0.86
N TYR A 74 -2.41 -13.87 -0.25
CA TYR A 74 -2.00 -13.13 -1.44
C TYR A 74 -3.17 -12.34 -2.04
N ILE A 75 -3.09 -11.01 -2.01
CA ILE A 75 -4.14 -10.12 -2.54
C ILE A 75 -3.87 -9.89 -4.03
N CYS A 76 -4.90 -10.06 -4.86
CA CYS A 76 -4.78 -9.92 -6.32
C CYS A 76 -5.73 -8.88 -6.93
N GLY A 77 -6.62 -8.29 -6.15
CA GLY A 77 -7.43 -7.17 -6.59
C GLY A 77 -8.04 -6.38 -5.43
N MET A 78 -8.19 -5.07 -5.62
CA MET A 78 -8.89 -4.18 -4.70
C MET A 78 -9.78 -3.21 -5.46
N ALA A 79 -10.91 -2.83 -4.86
CA ALA A 79 -11.77 -1.77 -5.39
C ALA A 79 -12.52 -1.04 -4.28
N ALA A 80 -12.49 0.29 -4.30
CA ALA A 80 -13.22 1.11 -3.34
C ALA A 80 -14.70 1.19 -3.73
N ALA A 81 -15.55 1.19 -2.73
CA ALA A 81 -16.98 1.35 -2.86
C ALA A 81 -17.42 2.79 -2.51
N PRO A 82 -18.60 3.23 -2.98
CA PRO A 82 -19.12 4.58 -2.69
C PRO A 82 -19.34 4.88 -1.21
N ASP A 83 -19.44 3.86 -0.36
CA ASP A 83 -19.61 3.96 1.10
C ASP A 83 -18.27 4.00 1.87
N ASN A 84 -17.16 4.22 1.16
CA ASN A 84 -15.78 4.19 1.66
C ASN A 84 -15.28 2.82 2.15
N SER A 85 -16.05 1.74 1.96
CA SER A 85 -15.49 0.40 2.14
C SER A 85 -14.55 0.03 0.99
N VAL A 86 -13.67 -0.94 1.21
CA VAL A 86 -12.80 -1.50 0.18
C VAL A 86 -13.08 -2.99 0.03
N TYR A 87 -13.27 -3.42 -1.20
CA TYR A 87 -13.36 -4.81 -1.56
C TYR A 87 -11.97 -5.36 -1.85
N VAL A 88 -11.68 -6.54 -1.31
CA VAL A 88 -10.36 -7.18 -1.35
C VAL A 88 -10.52 -8.59 -1.89
N MET A 89 -9.90 -8.90 -3.04
CA MET A 89 -9.88 -10.23 -3.62
C MET A 89 -8.61 -10.98 -3.20
N SER A 90 -8.81 -12.06 -2.45
CA SER A 90 -7.75 -12.98 -2.06
C SER A 90 -7.59 -14.08 -3.10
N TYR A 91 -6.37 -14.20 -3.63
CA TYR A 91 -5.97 -15.32 -4.48
C TYR A 91 -5.84 -16.61 -3.64
N THR A 92 -5.13 -16.53 -2.51
CA THR A 92 -4.86 -17.68 -1.63
C THR A 92 -6.15 -18.32 -1.11
N HIS A 93 -7.11 -17.49 -0.69
CA HIS A 93 -8.35 -17.98 -0.10
C HIS A 93 -9.49 -18.14 -1.10
N LYS A 94 -9.33 -17.68 -2.35
CA LYS A 94 -10.38 -17.61 -3.38
C LYS A 94 -11.67 -16.99 -2.86
N ARG A 95 -11.54 -15.84 -2.19
CA ARG A 95 -12.63 -15.14 -1.51
C ARG A 95 -12.52 -13.65 -1.75
N LEU A 96 -13.68 -13.04 -1.93
CA LEU A 96 -13.87 -11.60 -1.89
C LEU A 96 -14.29 -11.21 -0.48
N PHE A 97 -13.57 -10.25 0.08
CA PHE A 97 -13.88 -9.61 1.35
C PHE A 97 -14.31 -8.16 1.12
N ARG A 98 -15.09 -7.64 2.05
CA ARG A 98 -15.36 -6.21 2.20
C ARG A 98 -14.80 -5.77 3.53
N VAL A 99 -14.05 -4.69 3.52
CA VAL A 99 -13.45 -4.06 4.70
C VAL A 99 -14.07 -2.68 4.83
N THR A 100 -14.72 -2.41 5.96
CA THR A 100 -15.29 -1.09 6.25
C THR A 100 -14.19 -0.11 6.69
N PRO A 101 -14.47 1.21 6.69
CA PRO A 101 -13.46 2.22 7.08
C PRO A 101 -12.93 2.08 8.51
N ASP A 102 -13.67 1.43 9.40
CA ASP A 102 -13.28 1.12 10.78
C ASP A 102 -12.55 -0.24 10.90
N GLY A 103 -12.19 -0.87 9.78
CA GLY A 103 -11.38 -2.09 9.75
C GLY A 103 -12.16 -3.39 9.89
N LYS A 104 -13.50 -3.35 9.97
CA LYS A 104 -14.30 -4.58 10.08
C LYS A 104 -14.29 -5.36 8.77
N VAL A 105 -13.84 -6.61 8.84
CA VAL A 105 -13.75 -7.54 7.70
C VAL A 105 -15.00 -8.42 7.61
N GLN A 106 -15.57 -8.52 6.41
CA GLN A 106 -16.65 -9.45 6.08
C GLN A 106 -16.31 -10.25 4.82
N MET A 107 -16.42 -11.58 4.87
CA MET A 107 -16.38 -12.41 3.66
C MET A 107 -17.71 -12.27 2.91
N VAL A 108 -17.65 -11.82 1.66
CA VAL A 108 -18.83 -11.52 0.85
C VAL A 108 -19.13 -12.63 -0.13
N LYS A 109 -18.10 -13.18 -0.78
CA LYS A 109 -18.27 -14.19 -1.81
C LYS A 109 -17.08 -15.14 -1.89
N LYS A 110 -17.36 -16.43 -2.02
CA LYS A 110 -16.39 -17.42 -2.51
C LYS A 110 -16.40 -17.43 -4.04
N VAL A 111 -15.22 -17.51 -4.65
CA VAL A 111 -15.07 -17.64 -6.10
C VAL A 111 -14.42 -18.97 -6.45
N ASP A 112 -14.82 -19.56 -7.59
CA ASP A 112 -14.22 -20.81 -8.06
C ASP A 112 -12.89 -20.53 -8.79
N GLU A 113 -12.89 -19.48 -9.61
CA GLU A 113 -11.75 -18.92 -10.31
C GLU A 113 -11.54 -17.47 -9.88
N VAL A 114 -10.27 -17.10 -9.67
CA VAL A 114 -9.91 -15.75 -9.25
C VAL A 114 -9.97 -14.82 -10.47
N PRO A 115 -10.77 -13.73 -10.42
CA PRO A 115 -10.85 -12.80 -11.54
C PRO A 115 -9.56 -12.00 -11.69
N ARG A 116 -9.33 -11.44 -12.89
CA ARG A 116 -8.14 -10.62 -13.16
C ARG A 116 -8.19 -9.24 -12.50
N ALA A 117 -9.39 -8.69 -12.38
CA ALA A 117 -9.60 -7.45 -11.67
C ALA A 117 -11.00 -7.44 -11.08
N ILE A 118 -11.19 -6.57 -10.09
CA ILE A 118 -12.49 -6.25 -9.52
C ILE A 118 -12.75 -4.77 -9.70
N LEU A 119 -14.02 -4.40 -9.86
CA LEU A 119 -14.46 -3.01 -9.86
C LEU A 119 -15.77 -2.90 -9.09
N VAL A 120 -16.01 -1.74 -8.49
CA VAL A 120 -17.30 -1.41 -7.86
C VAL A 120 -17.90 -0.25 -8.65
N ASP A 121 -19.11 -0.47 -9.18
CA ASP A 121 -19.86 0.56 -9.87
C ASP A 121 -20.38 1.63 -8.89
N ARG A 122 -20.81 2.77 -9.43
CA ARG A 122 -21.36 3.88 -8.62
C ARG A 122 -22.61 3.50 -7.82
N ASP A 123 -23.34 2.48 -8.27
CA ASP A 123 -24.52 1.94 -7.57
C ASP A 123 -24.15 0.88 -6.51
N GLY A 124 -22.86 0.61 -6.31
CA GLY A 124 -22.34 -0.37 -5.37
C GLY A 124 -22.20 -1.78 -5.95
N ALA A 125 -22.61 -2.03 -7.20
CA ALA A 125 -22.49 -3.35 -7.79
C ALA A 125 -21.02 -3.74 -7.99
N VAL A 126 -20.63 -4.93 -7.51
CA VAL A 126 -19.28 -5.45 -7.72
C VAL A 126 -19.24 -6.23 -9.02
N ARG A 127 -18.24 -5.99 -9.86
CA ARG A 127 -18.00 -6.78 -11.08
C ARG A 127 -16.61 -7.41 -11.07
N PHE A 128 -16.55 -8.58 -11.70
CA PHE A 128 -15.34 -9.33 -11.95
C PHE A 128 -14.94 -9.19 -13.41
N VAL A 129 -13.68 -8.82 -13.65
CA VAL A 129 -13.10 -8.77 -14.99
C VAL A 129 -12.40 -10.09 -15.26
N THR A 130 -12.84 -10.79 -16.30
CA THR A 130 -12.32 -12.09 -16.74
C THR A 130 -11.74 -11.98 -18.16
N HIS A 131 -11.39 -13.12 -18.78
CA HIS A 131 -11.04 -13.16 -20.20
C HIS A 131 -12.17 -12.74 -21.13
N GLY A 132 -13.42 -12.97 -20.75
CA GLY A 132 -14.60 -12.60 -21.55
C GLY A 132 -15.10 -11.18 -21.33
N GLY A 133 -14.44 -10.37 -20.49
CA GLY A 133 -14.89 -9.04 -20.10
C GLY A 133 -15.39 -8.96 -18.66
N ALA A 134 -16.20 -7.95 -18.34
CA ALA A 134 -16.71 -7.72 -16.98
C ALA A 134 -18.06 -8.43 -16.77
N VAL A 135 -18.16 -9.21 -15.70
CA VAL A 135 -19.38 -9.92 -15.27
C VAL A 135 -19.79 -9.41 -13.90
N GLN A 136 -21.08 -9.11 -13.71
CA GLN A 136 -21.59 -8.73 -12.40
C GLN A 136 -21.41 -9.88 -11.41
N ALA A 137 -20.71 -9.60 -10.31
CA ALA A 137 -20.47 -10.58 -9.27
C ALA A 137 -21.69 -10.70 -8.35
N PHE A 138 -22.25 -9.56 -7.93
CA PHE A 138 -23.44 -9.42 -7.07
C PHE A 138 -23.83 -7.93 -6.93
N ARG A 139 -24.89 -7.66 -6.17
CA ARG A 139 -25.33 -6.33 -5.75
C ARG A 139 -25.40 -6.29 -4.22
#